data_AF-A0A4U8TA72-F1
#
_entry.id   AF-A0A4U8TA72-F1
#
_cell.length_a   1.000
_cell.length_b   1.000
_cell.length_c   1.000
_cell.angle_alpha   90.00
_cell.angle_beta   90.00
_cell.angle_gamma   90.00
#
_symmetry.space_group_name_H-M   'P 1'
#
loop_
_entity.id
_entity.type
_entity.pdbx_description
1 polymer ?
#
loop_
_entity_poly.entity_id
_entity_poly.type
_entity_poly.pdbx_seq_one_letter_code
_entity_poly.pdbx_strand_id
1 'polypeptide(L)'
;MLEILYYIFIYPLQSALGFVFEGIFALCGSLPLSIIFLSFGINIFLLKLTNLSDKQALKFNILQSRLNLKIKEFKKVFKGAELQSYIRTLYKQHHFHPIYALFSLGGLLLQIPFFISVWILFNHLESLKGASFLWIDDLSKADSIHFLGDSFSFIHILPILMLIFTLLNVYYTRTDNTNMVLKGKISAGKIQGICIAFIFFILLYDMPSSLVLYWTSNTLFALCKTLCKRVRESKEETDSANTHNLDSIKITESNNNPKSNTTQSSSFVTNLFSKIFTPHTSLTPKEYLNYRNISILAIINIYFMICVFTPYAIYSSDVSQFDVSQTYQTLSALFGICLFLCLIT
;
A
#
# COMPACT_ATOMS: atom_id res chain seq x y z
N MET A 1 3.78 27.82 3.48
CA MET A 1 2.75 26.80 3.80
C MET A 1 3.32 25.38 3.73
N LEU A 2 4.04 25.01 2.66
CA LEU A 2 4.71 23.70 2.55
C LEU A 2 5.82 23.48 3.61
N GLU A 3 6.58 24.52 3.95
CA GLU A 3 7.62 24.43 5.00
C GLU A 3 7.05 24.13 6.39
N ILE A 4 5.91 24.75 6.76
CA ILE A 4 5.26 24.49 8.04
C ILE A 4 4.81 23.02 8.13
N LEU A 5 4.27 22.48 7.03
CA LEU A 5 3.88 21.06 6.96
C LEU A 5 5.11 20.14 7.10
N TYR A 6 6.22 20.49 6.45
CA TYR A 6 7.49 19.79 6.61
C TYR A 6 7.96 19.80 8.07
N TYR A 7 8.01 20.96 8.73
CA TYR A 7 8.47 21.06 10.12
C TYR A 7 7.57 20.35 11.13
N ILE A 8 6.26 20.27 10.87
CA ILE A 8 5.32 19.58 11.76
C ILE A 8 5.36 18.06 11.58
N PHE A 9 5.38 17.56 10.34
CA PHE A 9 5.17 16.13 10.08
C PHE A 9 6.43 15.36 9.67
N ILE A 10 7.32 15.98 8.88
CA ILE A 10 8.47 15.29 8.27
C ILE A 10 9.75 15.52 9.07
N TYR A 11 10.02 16.75 9.49
CA TYR A 11 11.24 17.10 10.21
C TYR A 11 11.46 16.27 11.49
N PRO A 12 10.47 16.07 12.39
CA PRO A 12 10.68 15.26 13.59
C PRO A 12 11.00 13.81 13.25
N LEU A 13 10.35 13.29 12.19
CA LEU A 13 10.58 11.94 11.70
C LEU A 13 11.98 11.81 11.08
N GLN A 14 12.39 12.76 10.25
CA GLN A 14 13.73 12.84 9.66
C GLN A 14 14.80 12.88 10.77
N SER A 15 14.66 13.73 11.78
CA SER A 15 15.62 13.81 12.89
C SER A 15 15.69 12.50 13.68
N ALA A 16 14.54 11.88 13.98
CA ALA A 16 14.51 10.59 14.67
C ALA A 16 15.18 9.48 13.85
N LEU A 17 14.91 9.43 12.54
CA LEU A 17 15.54 8.47 11.64
C LEU A 17 17.05 8.72 11.46
N GLY A 18 17.47 9.99 11.44
CA GLY A 18 18.88 10.38 11.42
C GLY A 18 19.63 9.87 12.66
N PHE A 19 19.06 10.10 13.85
CA PHE A 19 19.62 9.58 15.10
C PHE A 19 19.73 8.04 15.10
N VAL A 20 18.69 7.35 14.62
CA VAL A 20 18.73 5.88 14.48
C VAL A 20 19.79 5.45 13.47
N PHE A 21 19.91 6.14 12.34
CA PHE A 21 20.90 5.84 11.31
C PHE A 21 22.34 6.00 11.83
N GLU A 22 22.63 7.08 12.55
CA GLU A 22 23.94 7.30 13.18
C GLU A 22 24.26 6.20 14.21
N GLY A 23 23.27 5.80 15.01
CA GLY A 23 23.43 4.70 15.96
C GLY A 23 23.73 3.37 15.26
N ILE A 24 23.04 3.06 14.16
CA ILE A 24 23.32 1.87 13.34
C ILE A 24 24.71 1.96 12.71
N PHE A 25 25.08 3.13 12.19
CA PHE A 25 26.39 3.35 11.58
C PHE A 25 27.54 3.18 12.58
N ALA A 26 27.37 3.66 13.82
CA ALA A 26 28.34 3.44 14.88
C ALA A 26 28.55 1.95 15.23
N LEU A 27 27.52 1.12 15.04
CA LEU A 27 27.60 -0.33 15.28
C LEU A 27 28.17 -1.10 14.09
N CYS A 28 27.78 -0.75 12.86
CA CYS A 28 28.15 -1.48 11.65
C CYS A 28 29.45 -1.00 11.00
N GLY A 29 29.84 0.26 11.23
CA GLY A 29 31.01 0.90 10.60
C GLY A 29 30.92 1.05 9.07
N SER A 30 29.79 0.72 8.46
CA SER A 30 29.60 0.71 7.01
C SER A 30 28.28 1.37 6.62
N LEU A 31 28.37 2.38 5.74
CA LEU A 31 27.21 3.14 5.27
C LEU A 31 26.17 2.27 4.55
N PRO A 32 26.54 1.36 3.62
CA PRO A 32 25.54 0.58 2.89
C PRO A 32 24.76 -0.38 3.80
N LEU A 33 25.45 -1.04 4.75
CA LEU A 33 24.77 -1.91 5.72
C LEU A 33 23.85 -1.09 6.63
N SER A 34 24.26 0.13 6.99
CA SER A 34 23.42 1.02 7.80
C SER A 34 22.12 1.37 7.11
N ILE A 35 22.14 1.58 5.78
CA ILE A 35 20.93 1.80 4.97
C ILE A 35 20.00 0.57 5.02
N ILE A 36 20.55 -0.63 4.85
CA ILE A 36 19.79 -1.89 4.86
C ILE A 36 19.16 -2.12 6.24
N PHE A 37 19.93 -1.97 7.32
CA PHE A 37 19.45 -2.12 8.68
C PHE A 37 18.42 -1.05 9.08
N LEU A 38 18.59 0.19 8.61
CA LEU A 38 17.58 1.24 8.81
C LEU A 38 16.25 0.83 8.14
N SER A 39 16.30 0.32 6.91
CA SER A 39 15.12 -0.17 6.19
C SER A 39 14.40 -1.29 6.94
N PHE A 40 15.15 -2.29 7.44
CA PHE A 40 14.57 -3.37 8.24
C PHE A 40 14.04 -2.87 9.58
N GLY A 41 14.74 -1.94 10.25
CA GLY A 41 14.31 -1.34 11.51
C GLY A 41 12.96 -0.62 11.38
N ILE A 42 12.80 0.20 10.34
CA ILE A 42 11.53 0.88 10.03
C ILE A 42 10.43 -0.15 9.75
N ASN A 43 10.72 -1.17 8.96
CA ASN A 43 9.75 -2.22 8.65
C ASN A 43 9.30 -3.02 9.87
N ILE A 44 10.23 -3.35 10.77
CA ILE A 44 9.93 -4.02 12.04
C ILE A 44 9.06 -3.11 12.93
N PHE A 45 9.40 -1.83 13.02
CA PHE A 45 8.61 -0.84 13.76
C PHE A 45 7.19 -0.73 13.22
N LEU A 46 7.03 -0.65 11.90
CA LEU A 46 5.74 -0.55 11.22
C LEU A 46 5.02 -1.91 11.09
N LEU A 47 5.63 -3.02 11.47
CA LEU A 47 5.10 -4.36 11.21
C LEU A 47 3.71 -4.56 11.82
N LYS A 48 3.50 -4.13 13.07
CA LYS A 48 2.19 -4.24 13.72
C LYS A 48 1.12 -3.42 12.99
N LEU A 49 1.47 -2.20 12.58
CA LEU A 49 0.54 -1.27 11.94
C LEU A 49 0.22 -1.68 10.50
N THR A 50 1.22 -2.12 9.74
CA THR A 50 1.03 -2.71 8.40
C THR A 50 0.15 -3.96 8.48
N ASN A 51 0.35 -4.84 9.47
CA ASN A 51 -0.52 -6.00 9.67
C ASN A 51 -1.97 -5.62 9.98
N LEU A 52 -2.21 -4.53 10.71
CA LEU A 52 -3.57 -4.02 10.93
C LEU A 52 -4.20 -3.52 9.63
N SER A 53 -3.42 -2.80 8.82
CA SER A 53 -3.85 -2.35 7.49
C SER A 53 -4.18 -3.54 6.58
N ASP A 54 -3.32 -4.56 6.55
CA ASP A 54 -3.50 -5.77 5.72
C ASP A 54 -4.78 -6.52 6.11
N LYS A 55 -5.07 -6.64 7.41
CA LYS A 55 -6.31 -7.24 7.92
C LYS A 55 -7.55 -6.46 7.47
N GLN A 56 -7.48 -5.14 7.48
CA GLN A 56 -8.59 -4.29 7.06
C GLN A 56 -8.80 -4.36 5.55
N ALA A 57 -7.72 -4.31 4.77
CA ALA A 57 -7.75 -4.51 3.32
C ALA A 57 -8.37 -5.87 2.95
N LEU A 58 -8.01 -6.94 3.67
CA LEU A 58 -8.58 -8.28 3.44
C LEU A 58 -10.10 -8.30 3.63
N LYS A 59 -10.62 -7.70 4.71
CA LYS A 59 -12.07 -7.62 4.96
C LYS A 59 -12.81 -6.92 3.81
N PHE A 60 -12.26 -5.80 3.34
CA PHE A 60 -12.84 -5.06 2.23
C PHE A 60 -12.74 -5.80 0.90
N ASN A 61 -11.64 -6.50 0.64
CA ASN A 61 -11.47 -7.34 -0.54
C ASN A 61 -12.48 -8.49 -0.57
N ILE A 62 -12.72 -9.16 0.56
CA ILE A 62 -13.73 -10.23 0.66
C ILE A 62 -15.13 -9.67 0.39
N LEU A 63 -15.48 -8.53 1.00
CA LEU A 63 -16.77 -7.88 0.78
C LEU A 63 -16.93 -7.47 -0.69
N GLN A 64 -15.92 -6.83 -1.28
CA GLN A 64 -15.91 -6.43 -2.68
C GLN A 64 -16.07 -7.63 -3.62
N SER A 65 -15.37 -8.75 -3.35
CA SER A 65 -15.50 -9.98 -4.13
C SER A 65 -16.93 -10.55 -4.08
N ARG A 66 -17.62 -10.51 -2.93
CA ARG A 66 -19.03 -10.93 -2.81
C ARG A 66 -19.96 -10.03 -3.62
N LEU A 67 -19.79 -8.71 -3.52
CA LEU A 67 -20.60 -7.74 -4.27
C LEU A 67 -20.40 -7.89 -5.78
N ASN A 68 -19.16 -8.13 -6.21
CA ASN A 68 -18.83 -8.32 -7.62
C ASN A 68 -19.53 -9.52 -8.27
N LEU A 69 -19.92 -10.56 -7.52
CA LEU A 69 -20.72 -11.66 -8.05
C LEU A 69 -22.11 -11.17 -8.49
N LYS A 70 -22.80 -10.44 -7.61
CA LYS A 70 -24.13 -9.88 -7.88
C LYS A 70 -24.10 -8.78 -8.94
N ILE A 71 -23.03 -7.98 -8.99
CA ILE A 71 -22.81 -6.99 -10.05
C ILE A 71 -22.66 -7.69 -11.41
N LYS A 72 -21.99 -8.85 -11.49
CA LYS A 72 -21.89 -9.62 -12.74
C LYS A 72 -23.25 -10.14 -13.21
N GLU A 73 -24.15 -10.48 -12.30
CA GLU A 73 -25.53 -10.85 -12.65
C GLU A 73 -26.31 -9.64 -13.19
N PHE A 74 -26.22 -8.49 -12.51
CA PHE A 74 -26.86 -7.26 -12.97
C PHE A 74 -26.37 -6.85 -14.37
N LYS A 75 -25.07 -6.96 -14.65
CA LYS A 75 -24.47 -6.64 -15.96
C LYS A 75 -25.00 -7.50 -17.11
N LYS A 76 -25.58 -8.68 -16.84
CA LYS A 76 -26.19 -9.53 -17.89
C LYS A 76 -27.58 -9.07 -18.30
N VAL A 77 -28.30 -8.40 -17.39
CA VAL A 77 -29.72 -8.05 -17.56
C VAL A 77 -29.90 -6.56 -17.82
N PHE A 78 -29.22 -5.72 -17.04
CA PHE A 78 -29.38 -4.27 -17.05
C PHE A 78 -28.22 -3.56 -17.75
N LYS A 79 -28.49 -2.41 -18.35
CA LYS A 79 -27.50 -1.57 -19.04
C LYS A 79 -27.67 -0.09 -18.69
N GLY A 80 -26.64 0.72 -18.97
CA GLY A 80 -26.69 2.17 -18.82
C GLY A 80 -27.00 2.64 -17.39
N ALA A 81 -27.84 3.66 -17.26
CA ALA A 81 -28.19 4.29 -15.99
C ALA A 81 -28.89 3.34 -15.00
N GLU A 82 -29.69 2.41 -15.51
CA GLU A 82 -30.41 1.44 -14.69
C GLU A 82 -29.43 0.51 -13.93
N LEU A 83 -28.44 -0.02 -14.64
CA LEU A 83 -27.36 -0.82 -14.04
C LEU A 83 -26.65 -0.06 -12.92
N GLN A 84 -26.34 1.22 -13.14
CA GLN A 84 -25.65 2.05 -12.14
C GLN A 84 -26.51 2.29 -10.90
N SER A 85 -27.83 2.43 -11.06
CA SER A 85 -28.77 2.55 -9.95
C SER A 85 -28.80 1.28 -9.08
N TYR A 86 -28.85 0.09 -9.71
CA TYR A 86 -28.79 -1.18 -8.99
C TYR A 86 -27.46 -1.40 -8.27
N ILE A 87 -26.32 -1.09 -8.92
CA ILE A 87 -25.00 -1.18 -8.29
C ILE A 87 -24.92 -0.24 -7.08
N ARG A 88 -25.38 1.00 -7.22
CA ARG A 88 -25.40 1.98 -6.12
C ARG A 88 -26.27 1.52 -4.96
N THR A 89 -27.45 0.97 -5.25
CA THR A 89 -28.37 0.45 -4.23
C THR A 89 -27.76 -0.75 -3.52
N LEU A 90 -27.11 -1.66 -4.25
CA LEU A 90 -26.39 -2.80 -3.68
C LEU A 90 -25.27 -2.34 -2.72
N TYR A 91 -24.47 -1.35 -3.12
CA TYR A 91 -23.43 -0.77 -2.26
C TYR A 91 -24.01 -0.14 -0.99
N LYS A 92 -25.12 0.59 -1.10
CA LYS A 92 -25.83 1.14 0.07
C LYS A 92 -26.33 0.06 1.02
N GLN A 93 -26.93 -1.01 0.49
CA GLN A 93 -27.45 -2.14 1.28
C GLN A 93 -26.36 -2.87 2.07
N HIS A 94 -25.14 -2.92 1.53
CA HIS A 94 -24.01 -3.58 2.17
C HIS A 94 -23.05 -2.62 2.88
N HIS A 95 -23.44 -1.34 3.05
CA HIS A 95 -22.61 -0.28 3.64
C HIS A 95 -21.21 -0.21 3.03
N PHE A 96 -21.08 -0.52 1.74
CA PHE A 96 -19.82 -0.53 1.02
C PHE A 96 -19.63 0.80 0.31
N HIS A 97 -18.48 1.44 0.52
CA HIS A 97 -18.08 2.64 -0.22
C HIS A 97 -16.90 2.29 -1.15
N PRO A 98 -16.89 2.73 -2.43
CA PRO A 98 -15.79 2.43 -3.36
C PRO A 98 -14.39 2.82 -2.84
N ILE A 99 -14.32 3.85 -1.98
CA ILE A 99 -13.08 4.27 -1.30
C ILE A 99 -12.44 3.14 -0.47
N TYR A 100 -13.20 2.14 -0.04
CA TYR A 100 -12.68 1.03 0.73
C TYR A 100 -11.71 0.16 -0.07
N ALA A 101 -11.76 0.21 -1.40
CA ALA A 101 -10.75 -0.42 -2.26
C ALA A 101 -9.35 0.22 -2.07
N LEU A 102 -9.27 1.51 -1.72
CA LEU A 102 -8.00 2.20 -1.49
C LEU A 102 -7.34 1.78 -0.18
N PHE A 103 -8.06 1.14 0.76
CA PHE A 103 -7.42 0.59 1.97
C PHE A 103 -6.41 -0.52 1.66
N SER A 104 -6.49 -1.14 0.47
CA SER A 104 -5.46 -2.02 -0.05
C SER A 104 -4.09 -1.33 -0.19
N LEU A 105 -4.09 0.00 -0.38
CA LEU A 105 -2.89 0.84 -0.42
C LEU A 105 -2.47 1.34 0.98
N GLY A 106 -3.23 1.05 2.04
CA GLY A 106 -2.97 1.59 3.38
C GLY A 106 -1.60 1.24 3.92
N GLY A 107 -1.10 0.03 3.63
CA GLY A 107 0.25 -0.37 4.01
C GLY A 107 1.33 0.48 3.33
N LEU A 108 1.14 0.80 2.05
CA LEU A 108 2.04 1.66 1.29
C LEU A 108 1.96 3.12 1.78
N LEU A 109 0.75 3.64 2.00
CA LEU A 109 0.53 5.01 2.50
C LEU A 109 1.24 5.26 3.84
N LEU A 110 1.29 4.25 4.71
CA LEU A 110 2.02 4.33 5.97
C LEU A 110 3.54 4.47 5.76
N GLN A 111 4.08 3.89 4.69
CA GLN A 111 5.52 3.94 4.39
C GLN A 111 5.94 5.27 3.74
N ILE A 112 5.04 5.97 3.04
CA ILE A 112 5.37 7.21 2.30
C ILE A 112 6.05 8.28 3.18
N PRO A 113 5.57 8.63 4.39
CA PRO A 113 6.25 9.61 5.24
C PRO A 113 7.68 9.21 5.62
N PHE A 114 7.91 7.91 5.84
CA PHE A 114 9.24 7.38 6.14
C PHE A 114 10.14 7.41 4.92
N PHE A 115 9.62 7.05 3.74
CA PHE A 115 10.34 7.15 2.48
C PHE A 115 10.78 8.58 2.19
N ILE A 116 9.89 9.56 2.32
CA ILE A 116 10.21 10.99 2.15
C ILE A 116 11.27 11.43 3.16
N SER A 117 11.12 11.04 4.42
CA SER A 117 12.08 11.41 5.48
C SER A 117 13.47 10.84 5.20
N VAL A 118 13.56 9.59 4.75
CA VAL A 118 14.82 8.94 4.38
C VAL A 118 15.44 9.58 3.14
N TRP A 119 14.63 9.90 2.12
CA TRP A 119 15.10 10.61 0.94
C TRP A 119 15.72 11.98 1.30
N ILE A 120 15.03 12.77 2.11
CA ILE A 120 15.56 14.06 2.57
C ILE A 120 16.82 13.84 3.42
N LEU A 121 16.81 12.87 4.33
CA LEU A 121 17.98 12.53 5.14
C LEU A 121 19.18 12.22 4.25
N PHE A 122 19.07 11.28 3.32
CA PHE A 122 20.18 10.87 2.45
C PHE A 122 20.69 11.98 1.55
N ASN A 123 19.82 12.87 1.06
CA ASN A 123 20.26 14.04 0.29
C ASN A 123 21.12 15.02 1.10
N HIS A 124 20.98 15.05 2.44
CA HIS A 124 21.79 15.90 3.32
C HIS A 124 23.07 15.19 3.81
N LEU A 125 23.19 13.87 3.65
CA LEU A 125 24.40 13.15 4.05
C LEU A 125 25.47 13.22 2.97
N GLU A 126 26.43 14.12 3.15
CA GLU A 126 27.60 14.21 2.27
C GLU A 126 28.48 12.94 2.32
N SER A 127 28.48 12.23 3.45
CA SER A 127 29.24 10.99 3.65
C SER A 127 28.85 9.87 2.69
N LEU A 128 27.68 9.94 2.05
CA LEU A 128 27.26 8.96 1.04
C LEU A 128 27.99 9.14 -0.29
N LYS A 129 28.57 10.32 -0.55
CA LYS A 129 29.34 10.59 -1.77
C LYS A 129 30.62 9.76 -1.76
N GLY A 130 30.78 8.92 -2.79
CA GLY A 130 31.95 8.03 -2.92
C GLY A 130 31.93 6.81 -2.01
N ALA A 131 30.82 6.55 -1.30
CA ALA A 131 30.63 5.29 -0.59
C ALA A 131 30.20 4.21 -1.59
N SER A 132 30.99 3.14 -1.71
CA SER A 132 30.73 2.03 -2.63
C SER A 132 30.03 0.85 -1.94
N PHE A 133 29.26 0.09 -2.72
CA PHE A 133 28.60 -1.14 -2.27
C PHE A 133 28.36 -2.11 -3.41
N LEU A 134 28.91 -3.33 -3.31
CA LEU A 134 28.81 -4.36 -4.35
C LEU A 134 29.31 -3.83 -5.72
N TRP A 135 28.40 -3.58 -6.66
CA TRP A 135 28.70 -3.04 -7.99
C TRP A 135 28.48 -1.52 -8.10
N ILE A 136 28.04 -0.87 -7.02
CA ILE A 136 27.75 0.56 -6.95
C ILE A 136 29.03 1.27 -6.48
N ASP A 137 29.53 2.20 -7.27
CA ASP A 137 30.73 2.96 -6.91
C ASP A 137 30.41 4.17 -6.01
N ASP A 138 29.22 4.75 -6.15
CA ASP A 138 28.80 5.96 -5.41
C ASP A 138 27.32 5.90 -5.02
N LEU A 139 27.06 5.75 -3.71
CA LEU A 139 25.72 5.70 -3.13
C LEU A 139 24.89 6.99 -3.30
N SER A 140 25.54 8.12 -3.59
CA SER A 140 24.87 9.40 -3.82
C SER A 140 24.33 9.56 -5.24
N LYS A 141 24.78 8.74 -6.19
CA LYS A 141 24.40 8.77 -7.61
C LYS A 141 23.51 7.59 -7.98
N ALA A 142 22.84 7.68 -9.11
CA ALA A 142 22.10 6.55 -9.66
C ALA A 142 23.04 5.36 -9.90
N ASP A 143 22.52 4.15 -9.70
CA ASP A 143 23.27 2.90 -9.89
C ASP A 143 23.61 2.71 -11.36
N SER A 144 24.87 2.55 -11.74
CA SER A 144 25.26 2.37 -13.13
C SER A 144 26.33 1.29 -13.26
N ILE A 145 26.05 0.24 -14.03
CA ILE A 145 27.05 -0.78 -14.39
C ILE A 145 27.44 -0.65 -15.86
N HIS A 146 28.74 -0.68 -16.12
CA HIS A 146 29.33 -0.72 -17.45
C HIS A 146 29.39 -2.18 -17.92
N PHE A 147 28.38 -2.64 -18.65
CA PHE A 147 28.30 -4.06 -19.03
C PHE A 147 29.06 -4.39 -20.33
N LEU A 148 29.20 -3.45 -21.28
CA LEU A 148 29.85 -3.71 -22.58
C LEU A 148 30.39 -2.42 -23.25
N GLY A 149 31.65 -2.05 -22.98
CA GLY A 149 32.38 -1.00 -23.72
C GLY A 149 31.77 0.41 -23.64
N ASP A 150 32.57 1.44 -23.93
CA ASP A 150 32.25 2.86 -23.70
C ASP A 150 31.08 3.43 -24.54
N SER A 151 30.16 2.62 -25.07
CA SER A 151 29.15 3.06 -26.04
C SER A 151 27.74 2.51 -25.87
N PHE A 152 27.44 1.60 -24.94
CA PHE A 152 26.07 1.10 -24.77
C PHE A 152 25.57 1.10 -23.31
N SER A 153 24.56 1.96 -23.09
CA SER A 153 23.52 1.97 -22.05
C SER A 153 23.93 1.76 -20.59
N PHE A 154 23.79 2.81 -19.79
CA PHE A 154 23.72 2.73 -18.32
C PHE A 154 22.49 1.90 -17.93
N ILE A 155 22.70 0.66 -17.45
CA ILE A 155 21.63 -0.16 -16.90
C ILE A 155 21.71 -0.08 -15.37
N HIS A 156 20.63 0.35 -14.76
CA HIS A 156 20.52 0.43 -13.30
C HIS A 156 20.02 -0.92 -12.77
N ILE A 157 20.89 -1.69 -12.12
CA ILE A 157 20.57 -3.05 -11.65
C ILE A 157 19.67 -3.02 -10.41
N LEU A 158 19.89 -2.06 -9.52
CA LEU A 158 19.19 -1.99 -8.24
C LEU A 158 17.67 -1.77 -8.39
N PRO A 159 17.18 -0.84 -9.25
CA PRO A 159 15.75 -0.74 -9.56
C PRO A 159 15.17 -2.02 -10.19
N ILE A 160 15.95 -2.73 -11.01
CA ILE A 160 15.50 -4.01 -11.61
C ILE A 160 15.32 -5.08 -10.53
N LEU A 161 16.28 -5.18 -9.60
CA LEU A 161 16.20 -6.11 -8.47
C LEU A 161 14.98 -5.81 -7.58
N MET A 162 14.76 -4.53 -7.29
CA MET A 162 13.58 -4.03 -6.59
C MET A 162 12.27 -4.44 -7.30
N LEU A 163 12.20 -4.31 -8.62
CA LEU A 163 11.05 -4.72 -9.42
C LEU A 163 10.81 -6.23 -9.29
N ILE A 164 11.86 -7.04 -9.40
CA ILE A 164 11.79 -8.50 -9.26
C ILE A 164 11.22 -8.88 -7.89
N PHE A 165 11.75 -8.32 -6.81
CA PHE A 165 11.25 -8.60 -5.44
C PHE A 165 9.78 -8.21 -5.28
N THR A 166 9.38 -7.07 -5.84
CA THR A 166 7.99 -6.62 -5.77
C THR A 166 7.06 -7.54 -6.55
N LEU A 167 7.45 -7.98 -7.77
CA LEU A 167 6.68 -8.92 -8.57
C LEU A 167 6.58 -10.30 -7.91
N LEU A 168 7.66 -10.79 -7.32
CA LEU A 168 7.64 -12.03 -6.52
C LEU A 168 6.68 -11.88 -5.34
N ASN A 169 6.72 -10.74 -4.63
CA ASN A 169 5.81 -10.49 -3.52
C ASN A 169 4.33 -10.52 -3.96
N VAL A 170 4.00 -9.89 -5.10
CA VAL A 170 2.65 -9.93 -5.69
C VAL A 170 2.25 -11.35 -6.13
N TYR A 171 3.20 -12.11 -6.67
CA TYR A 171 2.98 -13.49 -7.08
C TYR A 171 2.65 -14.40 -5.89
N TYR A 172 3.45 -14.30 -4.81
CA TYR A 172 3.31 -15.12 -3.62
C TYR A 172 2.17 -14.68 -2.69
N THR A 173 1.75 -13.41 -2.76
CA THR A 173 0.59 -12.92 -2.02
C THR A 173 -0.67 -13.66 -2.50
N ARG A 174 -1.21 -14.51 -1.63
CA ARG A 174 -2.54 -15.09 -1.84
C ARG A 174 -3.58 -13.99 -1.70
N THR A 175 -4.37 -13.77 -2.75
CA THR A 175 -5.69 -13.19 -2.57
C THR A 175 -6.59 -14.37 -2.18
N ASP A 176 -7.14 -14.37 -0.97
CA ASP A 176 -8.12 -15.36 -0.50
C ASP A 176 -9.46 -15.22 -1.24
N ASN A 177 -9.40 -15.31 -2.56
CA ASN A 177 -10.55 -15.50 -3.41
C ASN A 177 -10.85 -16.99 -3.43
N THR A 178 -11.41 -17.50 -2.33
CA THR A 178 -11.87 -18.88 -2.18
C THR A 178 -12.95 -19.31 -3.19
N ASN A 179 -13.28 -18.49 -4.20
CA ASN A 179 -14.25 -18.82 -5.25
C ASN A 179 -13.86 -18.31 -6.66
N MET A 180 -12.57 -18.10 -6.97
CA MET A 180 -12.14 -17.74 -8.33
C MET A 180 -11.08 -18.67 -8.93
N VAL A 181 -11.19 -19.98 -8.65
CA VAL A 181 -10.58 -21.04 -9.47
C VAL A 181 -11.22 -21.10 -10.87
N LEU A 182 -12.35 -20.44 -11.11
CA LEU A 182 -12.95 -20.39 -12.43
C LEU A 182 -12.26 -19.34 -13.35
N LYS A 183 -11.43 -19.86 -14.26
CA LYS A 183 -11.05 -19.31 -15.58
C LYS A 183 -9.82 -18.38 -15.67
N GLY A 184 -8.68 -18.71 -15.04
CA GLY A 184 -7.36 -18.18 -15.46
C GLY A 184 -7.18 -16.66 -15.50
N LYS A 185 -8.12 -15.87 -14.94
CA LYS A 185 -8.08 -14.40 -14.94
C LYS A 185 -7.28 -13.93 -13.73
N ILE A 186 -6.29 -13.07 -14.00
CA ILE A 186 -5.52 -12.38 -12.98
C ILE A 186 -6.48 -11.58 -12.09
N SER A 187 -6.37 -11.76 -10.76
CA SER A 187 -7.17 -11.00 -9.79
C SER A 187 -6.90 -9.51 -9.92
N ALA A 188 -7.94 -8.67 -9.74
CA ALA A 188 -7.81 -7.21 -9.76
C ALA A 188 -6.71 -6.70 -8.80
N GLY A 189 -6.58 -7.32 -7.63
CA GLY A 189 -5.52 -6.96 -6.67
C GLY A 189 -4.10 -7.31 -7.15
N LYS A 190 -3.94 -8.36 -7.95
CA LYS A 190 -2.64 -8.70 -8.56
C LYS A 190 -2.26 -7.71 -9.65
N ILE A 191 -3.23 -7.31 -10.48
CA ILE A 191 -3.02 -6.26 -11.48
C ILE A 191 -2.61 -4.96 -10.80
N GLN A 192 -3.31 -4.56 -9.74
CA GLN A 192 -2.97 -3.38 -8.94
C GLN A 192 -1.53 -3.46 -8.40
N GLY A 193 -1.13 -4.58 -7.81
CA GLY A 193 0.23 -4.78 -7.32
C GLY A 193 1.30 -4.69 -8.40
N ILE A 194 1.03 -5.26 -9.59
CA ILE A 194 1.92 -5.16 -10.76
C ILE A 194 2.04 -3.71 -11.23
N CYS A 195 0.93 -2.98 -11.33
CA CYS A 195 0.95 -1.56 -11.70
C CYS A 195 1.78 -0.73 -10.73
N ILE A 196 1.61 -0.95 -9.41
CA ILE A 196 2.41 -0.27 -8.39
C ILE A 196 3.90 -0.60 -8.54
N ALA A 197 4.24 -1.86 -8.82
CA ALA A 197 5.63 -2.27 -9.03
C ALA A 197 6.29 -1.50 -10.19
N PHE A 198 5.60 -1.36 -11.33
CA PHE A 198 6.11 -0.61 -12.47
C PHE A 198 6.17 0.90 -12.23
N ILE A 199 5.19 1.46 -11.51
CA ILE A 199 5.21 2.89 -11.13
C ILE A 199 6.44 3.19 -10.27
N PHE A 200 6.69 2.38 -9.23
CA PHE A 200 7.88 2.55 -8.39
C PHE A 200 9.17 2.27 -9.15
N PHE A 201 9.19 1.32 -10.08
CA PHE A 201 10.35 1.07 -10.94
C PHE A 201 10.73 2.30 -11.76
N ILE A 202 9.77 2.92 -12.45
CA ILE A 202 10.02 4.12 -13.25
C ILE A 202 10.41 5.30 -12.34
N LEU A 203 9.70 5.47 -11.21
CA LEU A 203 9.95 6.57 -10.28
C LEU A 203 11.35 6.51 -9.64
N LEU A 204 11.82 5.31 -9.29
CA LEU A 204 13.10 5.12 -8.61
C LEU A 204 14.24 4.78 -9.58
N TYR A 205 13.99 4.74 -10.90
CA TYR A 205 15.00 4.34 -11.87
C TYR A 205 16.23 5.26 -11.82
N ASP A 206 16.03 6.57 -11.88
CA ASP A 206 17.10 7.58 -11.91
C ASP A 206 17.43 8.17 -10.54
N MET A 207 16.90 7.59 -9.46
CA MET A 207 17.13 8.08 -8.10
C MET A 207 18.49 7.65 -7.55
N PRO A 208 19.05 8.38 -6.56
CA PRO A 208 20.27 7.99 -5.86
C PRO A 208 20.21 6.54 -5.38
N SER A 209 21.26 5.78 -5.65
CA SER A 209 21.33 4.35 -5.35
C SER A 209 21.19 4.05 -3.85
N SER A 210 21.53 4.97 -2.96
CA SER A 210 21.21 4.91 -1.52
C SER A 210 19.71 4.80 -1.25
N LEU A 211 18.87 5.61 -1.92
CA LEU A 211 17.41 5.56 -1.78
C LEU A 211 16.85 4.27 -2.38
N VAL A 212 17.36 3.88 -3.55
CA VAL A 212 16.93 2.65 -4.22
C VAL A 212 17.33 1.42 -3.40
N LEU A 213 18.51 1.42 -2.76
CA LEU A 213 18.97 0.36 -1.85
C LEU A 213 18.05 0.24 -0.63
N TYR A 214 17.69 1.38 -0.03
CA TYR A 214 16.72 1.44 1.06
C TYR A 214 15.38 0.82 0.65
N TRP A 215 14.85 1.20 -0.51
CA TRP A 215 13.57 0.70 -0.99
C TRP A 215 13.63 -0.77 -1.43
N THR A 216 14.75 -1.20 -2.02
CA THR A 216 15.00 -2.62 -2.37
C THR A 216 15.02 -3.48 -1.11
N SER A 217 15.63 -2.98 -0.03
CA SER A 217 15.60 -3.65 1.28
C SER A 217 14.18 -3.69 1.85
N ASN A 218 13.39 -2.64 1.65
CA ASN A 218 11.98 -2.60 2.06
C ASN A 218 11.14 -3.65 1.31
N THR A 219 11.30 -3.75 -0.01
CA THR A 219 10.58 -4.75 -0.82
C THR A 219 11.04 -6.17 -0.53
N LEU A 220 12.33 -6.37 -0.22
CA LEU A 220 12.86 -7.65 0.25
C LEU A 220 12.23 -8.05 1.59
N PHE A 221 12.15 -7.13 2.56
CA PHE A 221 11.48 -7.40 3.83
C PHE A 221 10.02 -7.77 3.64
N ALA A 222 9.30 -7.04 2.77
CA ALA A 222 7.91 -7.33 2.44
C ALA A 222 7.74 -8.72 1.83
N LEU A 223 8.65 -9.12 0.91
CA LEU A 223 8.67 -10.47 0.35
C LEU A 223 8.92 -11.53 1.44
N CYS A 224 9.91 -11.32 2.32
CA CYS A 224 10.19 -12.23 3.44
C CYS A 224 8.96 -12.38 4.35
N LYS A 225 8.29 -11.27 4.70
CA LYS A 225 7.05 -11.28 5.49
C LYS A 225 5.98 -12.16 4.83
N THR A 226 5.77 -12.00 3.52
CA THR A 226 4.79 -12.80 2.75
C THR A 226 5.15 -14.28 2.72
N LEU A 227 6.43 -14.61 2.52
CA LEU A 227 6.90 -15.99 2.53
C LEU A 227 6.75 -16.64 3.92
N CYS A 228 7.14 -15.94 4.98
CA CYS A 228 6.96 -16.43 6.36
C CYS A 228 5.48 -16.66 6.71
N LYS A 229 4.60 -15.75 6.30
CA LYS A 229 3.15 -15.91 6.48
C LYS A 229 2.64 -17.17 5.76
N ARG A 230 3.07 -17.39 4.52
CA ARG A 230 2.69 -18.57 3.73
C ARG A 230 3.15 -19.88 4.36
N VAL A 231 4.39 -19.95 4.84
CA VAL A 231 4.91 -21.15 5.51
C VAL A 231 4.06 -21.48 6.74
N ARG A 232 3.71 -20.46 7.54
CA ARG A 232 2.85 -20.64 8.71
C ARG A 232 1.45 -21.15 8.33
N GLU A 233 0.81 -20.57 7.32
CA GLU A 233 -0.52 -21.00 6.85
C GLU A 233 -0.49 -22.44 6.31
N SER A 234 0.54 -22.82 5.56
CA SER A 234 0.68 -24.19 5.05
C SER A 234 0.81 -25.24 6.15
N LYS A 235 1.42 -24.86 7.28
CA LYS A 235 1.54 -25.72 8.46
C LYS A 235 0.18 -25.87 9.16
N GLU A 236 -0.55 -24.77 9.34
CA GLU A 236 -1.90 -24.76 9.94
C GLU A 236 -2.92 -25.56 9.11
N GLU A 237 -2.85 -25.50 7.77
CA GLU A 237 -3.67 -26.33 6.85
C GLU A 237 -3.35 -27.83 6.98
N THR A 238 -2.07 -28.19 7.08
CA THR A 238 -1.63 -29.59 7.23
C THR A 238 -2.02 -30.17 8.59
N ASP A 239 -1.88 -29.39 9.66
CA ASP A 239 -2.26 -29.77 11.03
C ASP A 239 -3.80 -29.94 11.16
N SER A 240 -4.58 -29.08 10.49
CA SER A 240 -6.05 -29.18 10.45
C SER A 240 -6.52 -30.40 9.64
N ALA A 241 -5.86 -30.73 8.53
CA ALA A 241 -6.18 -31.91 7.72
C ALA A 241 -5.86 -33.23 8.45
N ASN A 242 -4.79 -33.25 9.25
CA ASN A 242 -4.44 -34.41 10.08
C ASN A 242 -5.38 -34.57 11.29
N THR A 243 -5.87 -33.46 11.86
CA THR A 243 -6.84 -33.47 12.96
C THR A 243 -8.21 -33.96 12.48
N HIS A 244 -8.69 -33.51 11.33
CA HIS A 244 -9.93 -34.01 10.73
C HIS A 244 -9.87 -35.50 10.32
N ASN A 245 -8.68 -36.02 9.98
CA ASN A 245 -8.48 -37.46 9.77
C ASN A 245 -8.42 -38.27 11.09
N LEU A 246 -8.05 -37.66 12.21
CA LEU A 246 -8.14 -38.30 13.53
C LEU A 246 -9.58 -38.27 14.07
N ASP A 247 -10.34 -37.22 13.78
CA ASP A 247 -11.73 -37.10 14.20
C ASP A 247 -12.66 -37.98 13.34
N SER A 248 -12.37 -38.18 12.04
CA SER A 248 -13.12 -39.15 11.21
C SER A 248 -12.96 -40.61 11.68
N ILE A 249 -11.90 -40.92 12.42
CA ILE A 249 -11.71 -42.23 13.10
C ILE A 249 -12.50 -42.31 14.43
N LYS A 250 -12.83 -41.18 15.06
CA LYS A 250 -13.57 -41.12 16.34
C LYS A 250 -15.07 -40.90 16.21
N ILE A 251 -15.59 -40.52 15.04
CA ILE A 251 -17.02 -40.19 14.82
C ILE A 251 -17.94 -41.43 14.77
N THR A 252 -17.44 -42.67 14.90
CA THR A 252 -18.30 -43.86 15.01
C THR A 252 -19.00 -43.97 16.39
N GLU A 253 -18.64 -43.19 17.40
CA GLU A 253 -19.31 -43.28 18.71
C GLU A 253 -19.76 -41.93 19.28
N SER A 254 -21.07 -41.90 19.55
CA SER A 254 -21.79 -41.02 20.48
C SER A 254 -22.41 -39.74 19.93
N ASN A 255 -23.71 -39.87 19.70
CA ASN A 255 -24.71 -38.84 19.45
C ASN A 255 -25.31 -38.40 20.80
N ASN A 256 -25.51 -37.10 21.05
CA ASN A 256 -26.64 -36.50 21.80
C ASN A 256 -26.46 -34.97 22.04
N ASN A 257 -27.49 -34.21 21.66
CA ASN A 257 -27.76 -32.77 21.93
C ASN A 257 -28.22 -32.53 23.40
N PRO A 258 -28.55 -31.30 23.93
CA PRO A 258 -28.57 -29.91 23.39
C PRO A 258 -28.12 -28.72 24.35
N LYS A 259 -28.14 -27.47 23.80
CA LYS A 259 -28.55 -26.14 24.38
C LYS A 259 -27.63 -25.21 25.22
N SER A 260 -27.76 -23.89 24.89
CA SER A 260 -27.69 -22.65 25.73
C SER A 260 -26.29 -22.17 26.20
N ASN A 261 -25.92 -20.89 26.41
CA ASN A 261 -26.50 -19.54 26.30
C ASN A 261 -25.33 -18.51 26.31
N THR A 262 -25.55 -17.33 25.71
CA THR A 262 -25.16 -15.93 26.11
C THR A 262 -23.91 -15.72 27.02
N THR A 263 -23.00 -14.75 26.82
CA THR A 263 -23.14 -13.33 27.28
C THR A 263 -21.84 -12.49 27.11
N GLN A 264 -22.01 -11.19 26.80
CA GLN A 264 -21.19 -9.98 27.09
C GLN A 264 -19.70 -9.86 26.72
N SER A 265 -19.41 -8.89 25.83
CA SER A 265 -18.32 -7.90 26.04
C SER A 265 -18.54 -6.68 25.13
N SER A 266 -19.31 -5.69 25.62
CA SER A 266 -19.63 -4.45 24.89
C SER A 266 -19.34 -3.15 25.67
N SER A 267 -18.59 -3.19 26.78
CA SER A 267 -18.45 -2.03 27.68
C SER A 267 -17.09 -1.29 27.65
N PHE A 268 -16.09 -1.76 26.89
CA PHE A 268 -14.76 -1.12 26.88
C PHE A 268 -14.56 -0.13 25.72
N VAL A 269 -15.04 -0.47 24.52
CA VAL A 269 -14.83 0.35 23.30
C VAL A 269 -15.70 1.61 23.33
N THR A 270 -16.90 1.51 23.89
CA THR A 270 -17.84 2.63 24.02
C THR A 270 -17.36 3.70 25.01
N ASN A 271 -16.63 3.29 26.05
CA ASN A 271 -16.04 4.22 27.04
C ASN A 271 -14.71 4.85 26.59
N LEU A 272 -14.06 4.33 25.55
CA LEU A 272 -12.84 4.91 25.01
C LEU A 272 -13.12 6.01 23.96
N PHE A 273 -14.16 5.83 23.15
CA PHE A 273 -14.50 6.79 22.09
C PHE A 273 -15.23 8.05 22.58
N SER A 274 -15.94 7.99 23.71
CA SER A 274 -16.66 9.15 24.27
C SER A 274 -15.76 10.19 24.92
N LYS A 275 -14.48 9.88 25.18
CA LYS A 275 -13.50 10.82 25.75
C LYS A 275 -12.66 11.58 24.73
N ILE A 276 -12.71 11.20 23.45
CA ILE A 276 -11.89 11.84 22.39
C ILE A 276 -12.55 13.11 21.84
N PHE A 277 -13.86 13.27 22.00
CA PHE A 277 -14.61 14.40 21.46
C PHE A 277 -15.42 15.10 22.55
N THR A 278 -14.73 15.81 23.44
CA THR A 278 -15.35 16.91 24.22
C THR A 278 -14.86 18.24 23.64
N PRO A 279 -15.77 19.14 23.23
CA PRO A 279 -15.39 20.38 22.59
C PRO A 279 -15.03 21.42 23.65
N HIS A 280 -13.73 21.61 23.90
CA HIS A 280 -13.26 22.84 24.51
C HIS A 280 -12.56 23.67 23.45
N THR A 281 -13.24 24.69 22.93
CA THR A 281 -12.87 26.11 23.06
C THR A 281 -13.55 26.95 21.96
N SER A 282 -14.03 28.12 22.37
CA SER A 282 -14.61 29.17 21.54
C SER A 282 -13.56 29.75 20.60
N LEU A 283 -13.47 29.22 19.37
CA LEU A 283 -12.63 29.76 18.30
C LEU A 283 -13.15 31.12 17.86
N THR A 284 -12.25 32.09 17.69
CA THR A 284 -12.61 33.40 17.14
C THR A 284 -13.06 33.26 15.66
N PRO A 285 -13.92 34.15 15.13
CA PRO A 285 -14.52 33.98 13.79
C PRO A 285 -13.50 33.82 12.65
N LYS A 286 -12.31 34.40 12.82
CA LYS A 286 -11.20 34.36 11.84
C LYS A 286 -10.44 33.03 11.88
N GLU A 287 -10.27 32.44 13.05
CA GLU A 287 -9.62 31.13 13.22
C GLU A 287 -10.53 30.00 12.74
N TYR A 288 -11.84 30.08 13.01
CA TYR A 288 -12.82 29.14 12.46
C TYR A 288 -12.81 29.11 10.93
N LEU A 289 -12.72 30.29 10.29
CA LEU A 289 -12.65 30.39 8.83
C LEU A 289 -11.39 29.69 8.27
N ASN A 290 -10.26 29.83 8.95
CA ASN A 290 -9.01 29.16 8.60
C ASN A 290 -9.10 27.64 8.77
N TYR A 291 -9.63 27.14 9.90
CA TYR A 291 -9.80 25.69 10.10
C TYR A 291 -10.81 25.07 9.13
N ARG A 292 -11.87 25.81 8.78
CA ARG A 292 -12.83 25.42 7.73
C ARG A 292 -12.15 25.31 6.37
N ASN A 293 -11.32 26.29 6.00
CA ASN A 293 -10.58 26.26 4.74
C ASN A 293 -9.54 25.13 4.71
N ILE A 294 -8.86 24.86 5.84
CA ILE A 294 -7.92 23.73 5.98
C ILE A 294 -8.65 22.39 5.85
N SER A 295 -9.84 22.26 6.45
CA SER A 295 -10.66 21.05 6.35
C SER A 295 -11.21 20.84 4.93
N ILE A 296 -11.64 21.92 4.25
CA ILE A 296 -12.03 21.88 2.83
C ILE A 296 -10.83 21.45 1.97
N LEU A 297 -9.64 21.98 2.22
CA LEU A 297 -8.43 21.63 1.47
C LEU A 297 -7.98 20.19 1.74
N ALA A 298 -8.12 19.69 2.97
CA ALA A 298 -7.87 18.29 3.33
C ALA A 298 -8.88 17.34 2.66
N ILE A 299 -10.16 17.73 2.60
CA ILE A 299 -11.19 16.97 1.86
C ILE A 299 -10.91 16.98 0.35
N ILE A 300 -10.46 18.10 -0.22
CA ILE A 300 -10.04 18.20 -1.63
C ILE A 300 -8.80 17.36 -1.89
N ASN A 301 -7.82 17.32 -0.98
CA ASN A 301 -6.62 16.49 -1.11
C ASN A 301 -6.94 14.99 -0.99
N ILE A 302 -7.84 14.62 -0.08
CA ILE A 302 -8.38 13.27 0.01
C ILE A 302 -9.15 12.92 -1.27
N TYR A 303 -9.96 13.82 -1.82
CA TYR A 303 -10.63 13.65 -3.12
C TYR A 303 -9.63 13.51 -4.28
N PHE A 304 -8.56 14.30 -4.29
CA PHE A 304 -7.49 14.23 -5.27
C PHE A 304 -6.73 12.90 -5.19
N MET A 305 -6.43 12.41 -3.99
CA MET A 305 -5.86 11.08 -3.78
C MET A 305 -6.84 9.97 -4.20
N ILE A 306 -8.14 10.15 -3.99
CA ILE A 306 -9.17 9.24 -4.52
C ILE A 306 -9.17 9.27 -6.06
N CYS A 307 -9.04 10.44 -6.69
CA CYS A 307 -9.00 10.59 -8.14
C CYS A 307 -7.72 10.00 -8.76
N VAL A 308 -6.56 10.22 -8.15
CA VAL A 308 -5.26 9.69 -8.62
C VAL A 308 -5.15 8.18 -8.43
N PHE A 309 -5.78 7.62 -7.39
CA PHE A 309 -5.77 6.17 -7.11
C PHE A 309 -6.99 5.40 -7.61
N THR A 310 -7.82 5.98 -8.49
CA THR A 310 -8.90 5.23 -9.15
C THR A 310 -8.56 4.85 -10.59
N PRO A 311 -7.86 3.72 -10.85
CA PRO A 311 -7.87 3.09 -12.17
C PRO A 311 -8.63 1.76 -12.19
N TYR A 312 -9.67 1.56 -11.37
CA TYR A 312 -10.50 0.35 -11.46
C TYR A 312 -11.90 0.58 -12.06
N ALA A 313 -12.50 1.76 -11.86
CA ALA A 313 -13.82 2.06 -12.42
C ALA A 313 -13.79 2.26 -13.95
N ILE A 314 -12.70 2.84 -14.47
CA ILE A 314 -12.50 3.08 -15.92
C ILE A 314 -12.16 1.77 -16.64
N TYR A 315 -11.34 0.89 -16.05
CA TYR A 315 -10.94 -0.36 -16.68
C TYR A 315 -12.07 -1.41 -16.78
N SER A 316 -13.16 -1.24 -16.02
CA SER A 316 -14.30 -2.18 -15.98
C SER A 316 -15.57 -1.66 -16.68
N SER A 317 -15.45 -0.48 -17.32
CA SER A 317 -16.51 0.19 -18.06
C SER A 317 -16.05 0.36 -19.50
N ASP A 318 -16.92 -0.01 -20.45
CA ASP A 318 -16.66 0.07 -21.88
C ASP A 318 -16.31 1.52 -22.26
N VAL A 319 -15.08 1.76 -22.73
CA VAL A 319 -14.54 3.11 -23.06
C VAL A 319 -15.37 3.80 -24.15
N SER A 320 -16.13 3.01 -24.92
CA SER A 320 -17.09 3.46 -25.94
C SER A 320 -18.28 4.27 -25.40
N GLN A 321 -18.47 4.35 -24.07
CA GLN A 321 -19.61 5.02 -23.44
C GLN A 321 -19.33 6.45 -22.95
N PHE A 322 -18.11 6.97 -23.14
CA PHE A 322 -17.74 8.33 -22.73
C PHE A 322 -17.60 9.25 -23.94
N ASP A 323 -18.05 10.50 -23.79
CA ASP A 323 -17.88 11.55 -24.80
C ASP A 323 -16.38 11.84 -25.02
N VAL A 324 -15.97 11.92 -26.29
CA VAL A 324 -14.54 11.95 -26.68
C VAL A 324 -13.83 13.18 -26.10
N SER A 325 -14.49 14.33 -26.03
CA SER A 325 -13.95 15.58 -25.49
C SER A 325 -13.71 15.53 -23.97
N GLN A 326 -14.61 14.91 -23.21
CA GLN A 326 -14.47 14.77 -21.76
C GLN A 326 -13.43 13.72 -21.39
N THR A 327 -13.27 12.70 -22.22
CA THR A 327 -12.23 11.67 -22.04
C THR A 327 -10.83 12.28 -22.18
N TYR A 328 -10.59 13.12 -23.18
CA TYR A 328 -9.31 13.83 -23.32
C TYR A 328 -9.02 14.79 -22.16
N GLN A 329 -10.02 15.51 -21.66
CA GLN A 329 -9.85 16.40 -20.49
C GLN A 329 -9.56 15.61 -19.20
N THR A 330 -10.23 14.48 -19.01
CA THR A 330 -10.04 13.62 -17.83
C THR A 330 -8.68 12.92 -17.87
N LEU A 331 -8.25 12.44 -19.04
CA LEU A 331 -6.95 11.82 -19.25
C LEU A 331 -5.80 12.86 -19.16
N SER A 332 -6.00 14.06 -19.71
CA SER A 332 -5.07 15.18 -19.57
C SER A 332 -4.94 15.65 -18.12
N ALA A 333 -6.03 15.66 -17.34
CA ALA A 333 -5.99 15.96 -15.91
C ALA A 333 -5.35 14.83 -15.07
N LEU A 334 -5.44 13.57 -15.52
CA LEU A 334 -4.86 12.41 -14.84
C LEU A 334 -3.34 12.29 -15.05
N PHE A 335 -2.83 12.69 -16.22
CA PHE A 335 -1.40 12.57 -16.58
C PHE A 335 -0.64 13.92 -16.59
N GLY A 336 -1.34 15.06 -16.71
CA GLY A 336 -0.75 16.32 -17.20
C GLY A 336 0.03 17.20 -16.21
N ILE A 337 0.08 16.88 -14.92
CA ILE A 337 0.91 17.67 -13.96
C ILE A 337 2.13 16.90 -13.48
N CYS A 338 2.04 15.58 -13.29
CA CYS A 338 3.19 14.75 -12.91
C CYS A 338 4.19 14.57 -14.04
N LEU A 339 3.73 14.40 -15.29
CA LEU A 339 4.63 14.26 -16.45
C LEU A 339 5.29 15.59 -16.83
N PHE A 340 4.62 16.73 -16.60
CA PHE A 340 5.16 18.07 -16.89
C PHE A 340 6.22 18.51 -15.86
N LEU A 341 6.06 18.11 -14.59
CA LEU A 341 7.07 18.38 -13.56
C LEU A 341 8.30 17.46 -13.69
N CYS A 342 8.14 16.24 -14.20
CA CYS A 342 9.26 15.30 -14.42
C CYS A 342 10.09 15.61 -15.70
N LEU A 343 9.60 16.50 -16.58
CA LEU A 343 10.28 16.91 -17.81
C LEU A 343 10.97 18.29 -17.70
N ILE A 344 10.77 19.00 -16.58
CA ILE A 344 11.25 20.37 -16.36
C ILE A 344 12.24 20.47 -15.17
N THR A 345 12.41 19.40 -14.40
CA THR A 345 13.56 19.22 -13.48
C THR A 345 14.46 18.14 -14.05
#